data_AF-A0A9N8DKV6-F1
#
_entry.id   AF-A0A9N8DKV6-F1
#
_cell.length_a   1.000
_cell.length_b   1.000
_cell.length_c   1.000
_cell.angle_alpha   90.00
_cell.angle_beta   90.00
_cell.angle_gamma   90.00
#
_symmetry.space_group_name_H-M   'P 1'
#
loop_
_entity.id
_entity.type
_entity.pdbx_description
1 polymer ?
#
loop_
_entity_poly.entity_id
_entity_poly.type
_entity_poly.pdbx_seq_one_letter_code
_entity_poly.pdbx_strand_id
1 'polypeptide(L)'
;MGDEVFQQGTRTPFLLLSLMGIPELGLEGRLVILETDEEGFAIDAFMNGTCNVMALLNARHLAVQSVRSRGYFGEYANGKTELLPEPHTAVTRAGDAHFSDFVNAVLMSLQFARSANITQETADKFPETELFGNEHRAMFQRAIQVVGNFNEIRFRSLSQSLHATSGGISDLNNGSTGLLYPFTLGAIDTDCKDHPLSDTMLAIKASGTIRCGIVLNRPGFVSSTGGGVEGMDVDFCQAVAASLYRGADLVTAGVTDGYQLLASGELDILAGGTWTLDNDVKEPTTGIGFSFSTPYFYGYSDSEDNFCLATRQDDHDWISFVYWVVMATIYAETNDIGSHSSHGMPEVLVFGSDLKRMFRDAILTVGSYAEIYARNVEPFIPRGNRIGMC
;
A
#
# COMPACT_ATOMS: atom_id res chain seq x y z
N MET A 1 23.97 11.02 -28.65
CA MET A 1 22.74 11.79 -28.94
C MET A 1 21.91 10.95 -29.88
N GLY A 2 21.07 10.09 -29.31
CA GLY A 2 19.93 9.49 -29.98
C GLY A 2 18.78 9.68 -28.99
N ASP A 3 17.70 10.29 -29.44
CA ASP A 3 16.52 10.54 -28.61
C ASP A 3 15.87 9.18 -28.28
N GLU A 4 16.01 8.74 -27.03
CA GLU A 4 15.35 7.53 -26.54
C GLU A 4 13.91 7.89 -26.18
N VAL A 5 12.98 7.47 -27.03
CA VAL A 5 11.55 7.47 -26.71
C VAL A 5 11.32 6.34 -25.71
N PHE A 6 11.18 6.70 -24.43
CA PHE A 6 10.86 5.76 -23.36
C PHE A 6 9.45 5.17 -23.57
N GLN A 7 9.32 3.85 -23.58
CA GLN A 7 8.00 3.23 -23.44
C GLN A 7 7.44 3.55 -22.05
N GLN A 8 6.23 4.13 -22.02
CA GLN A 8 5.41 4.27 -20.83
C GLN A 8 5.04 2.88 -20.31
N GLY A 9 5.79 2.32 -19.34
CA GLY A 9 5.36 1.07 -18.73
C GLY A 9 6.26 0.46 -17.66
N THR A 10 7.59 0.63 -17.72
CA THR A 10 8.50 -0.06 -16.78
C THR A 10 9.57 0.89 -16.23
N ARG A 11 9.81 0.86 -14.91
CA ARG A 11 10.75 1.76 -14.21
C ARG A 11 12.17 1.20 -14.07
N THR A 12 12.36 -0.09 -14.34
CA THR A 12 13.68 -0.75 -14.28
C THR A 12 14.75 -0.02 -15.12
N PRO A 13 14.48 0.44 -16.36
CA PRO A 13 15.45 1.21 -17.13
C PRO A 13 15.82 2.55 -16.48
N PHE A 14 14.84 3.29 -15.94
CA PHE A 14 15.06 4.58 -15.28
C PHE A 14 15.90 4.47 -14.00
N LEU A 15 15.65 3.44 -13.20
CA LEU A 15 16.42 3.20 -11.98
C LEU A 15 17.86 2.77 -12.31
N LEU A 16 18.05 1.89 -13.29
CA LEU A 16 19.38 1.47 -13.74
C LEU A 16 20.17 2.64 -14.33
N LEU A 17 19.54 3.51 -15.13
CA LEU A 17 20.17 4.74 -15.61
C LEU A 17 20.56 5.68 -14.47
N SER A 18 19.69 5.83 -13.47
CA SER A 18 19.99 6.63 -12.28
C SER A 18 21.21 6.08 -11.52
N LEU A 19 21.28 4.76 -11.32
CA LEU A 19 22.41 4.09 -10.66
C LEU A 19 23.71 4.18 -11.46
N MET A 20 23.64 4.03 -12.79
CA MET A 20 24.82 4.16 -13.67
C MET A 20 25.31 5.62 -13.78
N GLY A 21 24.44 6.59 -13.49
CA GLY A 21 24.78 8.00 -13.43
C GLY A 21 25.45 8.46 -12.13
N ILE A 22 25.55 7.60 -11.10
CA ILE A 22 26.20 7.92 -9.81
C ILE A 22 27.72 7.82 -9.97
N PRO A 23 28.47 8.96 -9.96
CA PRO A 23 29.91 8.96 -10.22
C PRO A 23 30.69 8.15 -9.18
N GLU A 24 30.22 8.08 -7.93
CA GLU A 24 30.86 7.32 -6.85
C GLU A 24 30.82 5.80 -7.06
N LEU A 25 29.88 5.29 -7.87
CA LEU A 25 29.79 3.86 -8.18
C LEU A 25 30.77 3.43 -9.28
N GLY A 26 31.31 4.36 -10.06
CA GLY A 26 32.30 4.06 -11.10
C GLY A 26 31.82 3.08 -12.16
N LEU A 27 30.50 2.95 -12.34
CA LEU A 27 29.88 2.00 -13.26
C LEU A 27 29.90 2.53 -14.69
N GLU A 28 30.86 2.09 -15.51
CA GLU A 28 30.78 2.25 -16.96
C GLU A 28 30.00 1.09 -17.57
N GLY A 29 28.82 1.36 -18.13
CA GLY A 29 28.06 0.34 -18.84
C GLY A 29 27.18 0.93 -19.94
N ARG A 30 26.74 0.08 -20.86
CA ARG A 30 25.77 0.41 -21.91
C ARG A 30 24.46 -0.29 -21.59
N LEU A 31 23.45 0.48 -21.22
CA LEU A 31 22.10 -0.06 -21.08
C LEU A 31 21.56 -0.40 -22.48
N VAL A 32 21.11 -1.63 -22.65
CA VAL A 32 20.42 -2.08 -23.86
C VAL A 32 18.97 -2.30 -23.48
N ILE A 33 18.12 -1.34 -23.84
CA ILE A 33 16.66 -1.46 -23.66
C ILE A 33 16.14 -2.29 -24.83
N LEU A 34 15.41 -3.35 -24.52
CA LEU A 34 14.84 -4.26 -25.50
C LEU A 34 13.34 -3.93 -25.60
N GLU A 35 12.90 -3.41 -26.74
CA GLU A 35 11.55 -2.85 -26.97
C GLU A 35 10.42 -3.89 -27.04
N THR A 36 10.68 -5.13 -26.61
CA THR A 36 9.71 -6.23 -26.74
C THR A 36 9.15 -6.65 -25.39
N ASP A 37 7.83 -6.77 -25.29
CA ASP A 37 7.09 -7.26 -24.11
C ASP A 37 7.40 -8.73 -23.73
N GLU A 38 8.22 -9.41 -24.52
CA GLU A 38 8.64 -10.77 -24.27
C GLU A 38 9.89 -10.79 -23.36
N GLU A 39 9.67 -11.10 -22.08
CA GLU A 39 10.71 -11.41 -21.07
C GLU A 39 11.80 -12.35 -21.64
N GLY A 40 11.41 -13.19 -22.59
CA GLY A 40 12.28 -14.09 -23.29
C GLY A 40 13.46 -13.48 -24.00
N PHE A 41 13.29 -12.31 -24.61
CA PHE A 41 14.34 -11.71 -25.42
C PHE A 41 15.53 -11.24 -24.56
N ALA A 42 15.25 -10.68 -23.38
CA ALA A 42 16.29 -10.31 -22.41
C ALA A 42 17.06 -11.53 -21.91
N ILE A 43 16.35 -12.63 -21.67
CA ILE A 43 16.97 -13.90 -21.26
C ILE A 43 17.83 -14.46 -22.39
N ASP A 44 17.35 -14.47 -23.63
CA ASP A 44 18.08 -14.96 -24.79
C ASP A 44 19.35 -14.12 -25.06
N ALA A 45 19.25 -12.79 -24.92
CA ALA A 45 20.39 -11.88 -25.01
C ALA A 45 21.43 -12.09 -23.90
N PHE A 46 21.00 -12.46 -22.69
CA PHE A 46 21.91 -12.87 -21.62
C PHE A 46 22.57 -14.22 -21.92
N MET A 47 21.77 -15.24 -22.30
CA MET A 47 22.26 -16.59 -22.58
C MET A 47 23.23 -16.66 -23.75
N ASN A 48 23.04 -15.82 -24.78
CA ASN A 48 23.91 -15.78 -25.96
C ASN A 48 25.12 -14.83 -25.80
N GLY A 49 25.25 -14.17 -24.65
CA GLY A 49 26.37 -13.27 -24.32
C GLY A 49 26.30 -11.86 -24.94
N THR A 50 25.16 -11.48 -25.53
CA THR A 50 24.92 -10.10 -26.00
C THR A 50 24.86 -9.12 -24.82
N CYS A 51 24.25 -9.56 -23.72
CA CYS A 51 24.18 -8.84 -22.45
C CYS A 51 24.93 -9.64 -21.37
N ASN A 52 25.71 -8.96 -20.54
CA ASN A 52 26.43 -9.55 -19.41
C ASN A 52 25.66 -9.47 -18.08
N VAL A 53 24.65 -8.59 -18.00
CA VAL A 53 23.75 -8.42 -16.86
C VAL A 53 22.33 -8.29 -17.40
N MET A 54 21.38 -8.91 -16.71
CA MET A 54 19.94 -8.82 -17.01
C MET A 54 19.20 -8.40 -15.73
N ALA A 55 18.33 -7.40 -15.87
CA ALA A 55 17.39 -7.00 -14.83
C ALA A 55 15.97 -7.32 -15.34
N LEU A 56 15.18 -8.02 -14.51
CA LEU A 56 13.80 -8.39 -14.83
C LEU A 56 12.85 -7.75 -13.81
N LEU A 57 11.61 -7.52 -14.23
CA LEU A 57 10.50 -7.01 -13.38
C LEU A 57 9.95 -8.10 -12.44
N ASN A 58 10.46 -9.31 -12.56
CA ASN A 58 9.94 -10.46 -11.85
C ASN A 58 10.69 -10.59 -10.52
N ALA A 59 10.00 -11.10 -9.49
CA ALA A 59 10.65 -11.47 -8.24
C ALA A 59 11.94 -12.26 -8.51
N ARG A 60 13.02 -11.97 -7.76
CA ARG A 60 14.38 -12.54 -7.86
C ARG A 60 14.44 -14.03 -8.20
N HIS A 61 13.46 -14.76 -7.70
CA HIS A 61 13.25 -16.19 -7.80
C HIS A 61 12.67 -16.66 -9.14
N LEU A 62 11.74 -15.91 -9.71
CA LEU A 62 11.16 -16.17 -11.03
C LEU A 62 12.20 -15.97 -12.13
N ALA A 63 13.08 -14.96 -12.01
CA ALA A 63 14.20 -14.75 -12.93
C ALA A 63 15.10 -15.99 -13.07
N VAL A 64 15.42 -16.66 -11.95
CA VAL A 64 16.21 -17.90 -11.94
C VAL A 64 15.48 -19.02 -12.67
N GLN A 65 14.18 -19.17 -12.42
CA GLN A 65 13.35 -20.18 -13.09
C GLN A 65 13.23 -19.93 -14.59
N SER A 66 12.99 -18.67 -15.01
CA SER A 66 12.88 -18.28 -16.43
C SER A 66 14.14 -18.58 -17.23
N VAL A 67 15.33 -18.37 -16.64
CA VAL A 67 16.62 -18.70 -17.28
C VAL A 67 16.81 -20.22 -17.42
N ARG A 68 16.50 -20.99 -16.36
CA ARG A 68 16.67 -22.46 -16.37
C ARG A 68 15.65 -23.16 -17.28
N SER A 69 14.39 -22.71 -17.31
CA SER A 69 13.35 -23.29 -18.16
C SER A 69 13.64 -23.09 -19.65
N ARG A 70 14.41 -22.05 -20.00
CA ARG A 70 14.91 -21.77 -21.36
C ARG A 70 16.19 -22.54 -21.73
N GLY A 71 16.68 -23.42 -20.85
CA GLY A 71 17.76 -24.35 -21.16
C GLY A 71 19.17 -23.84 -20.88
N TYR A 72 19.35 -22.69 -20.22
CA TYR A 72 20.67 -22.23 -19.80
C TYR A 72 21.10 -22.85 -18.48
N PHE A 73 22.05 -23.77 -18.56
CA PHE A 73 22.64 -24.47 -17.41
C PHE A 73 24.02 -23.95 -16.99
N GLY A 74 24.50 -22.87 -17.63
CA GLY A 74 25.79 -22.23 -17.30
C GLY A 74 25.83 -21.61 -15.91
N GLU A 75 27.03 -21.20 -15.48
CA GLU A 75 27.24 -20.42 -14.27
C GLU A 75 26.74 -18.98 -14.46
N TYR A 76 26.07 -18.46 -13.44
CA TYR A 76 25.73 -17.04 -13.31
C TYR A 76 25.49 -16.72 -11.84
N ALA A 77 25.70 -15.47 -11.46
CA ALA A 77 25.41 -14.97 -10.12
C ALA A 77 24.09 -14.20 -10.15
N ASN A 78 23.23 -14.42 -9.15
CA ASN A 78 22.07 -13.58 -8.94
C ASN A 78 22.42 -12.47 -7.95
N GLY A 79 22.05 -11.23 -8.28
CA GLY A 79 22.19 -10.09 -7.38
C GLY A 79 21.50 -10.35 -6.04
N LYS A 80 22.05 -9.76 -4.97
CA LYS A 80 21.42 -9.77 -3.64
C LYS A 80 20.58 -8.52 -3.38
N THR A 81 20.78 -7.47 -4.19
CA THR A 81 20.10 -6.19 -4.07
C THR A 81 18.74 -6.28 -4.76
N GLU A 82 17.67 -6.08 -4.00
CA GLU A 82 16.35 -5.81 -4.55
C GLU A 82 16.29 -4.34 -4.96
N LEU A 83 16.06 -4.09 -6.24
CA LEU A 83 16.10 -2.74 -6.79
C LEU A 83 14.79 -1.98 -6.56
N LEU A 84 13.65 -2.68 -6.59
CA LEU A 84 12.31 -2.13 -6.34
C LEU A 84 11.40 -3.19 -5.70
N PRO A 85 10.58 -2.83 -4.70
CA PRO A 85 9.49 -3.69 -4.23
C PRO A 85 8.31 -3.61 -5.22
N GLU A 86 7.91 -4.72 -5.81
CA GLU A 86 6.76 -4.79 -6.74
C GLU A 86 5.68 -5.75 -6.19
N PRO A 87 4.74 -5.27 -5.35
CA PRO A 87 3.65 -6.10 -4.87
C PRO A 87 2.66 -6.38 -6.01
N HIS A 88 2.33 -7.64 -6.23
CA HIS A 88 1.27 -8.04 -7.14
C HIS A 88 -0.08 -8.04 -6.42
N THR A 89 -1.11 -7.48 -7.06
CA THR A 89 -2.47 -7.41 -6.53
C THR A 89 -3.52 -7.74 -7.60
N ALA A 90 -4.75 -8.04 -7.17
CA ALA A 90 -5.89 -8.13 -8.07
C ALA A 90 -6.43 -6.72 -8.38
N VAL A 91 -6.89 -6.50 -9.60
CA VAL A 91 -7.46 -5.22 -10.04
C VAL A 91 -8.92 -5.42 -10.42
N THR A 92 -9.78 -4.60 -9.84
CA THR A 92 -11.22 -4.55 -10.11
C THR A 92 -11.61 -3.21 -10.74
N ARG A 93 -12.86 -3.07 -11.18
CA ARG A 93 -13.36 -1.79 -11.71
C ARG A 93 -13.73 -0.87 -10.56
N ALA A 94 -13.38 0.41 -10.66
CA ALA A 94 -13.64 1.41 -9.63
C ALA A 94 -15.14 1.54 -9.26
N GLY A 95 -16.06 1.38 -10.22
CA GLY A 95 -17.50 1.50 -10.00
C GLY A 95 -18.18 0.30 -9.35
N ASP A 96 -17.43 -0.66 -8.80
CA ASP A 96 -17.97 -1.89 -8.20
C ASP A 96 -17.19 -2.22 -6.90
N ALA A 97 -17.40 -1.39 -5.88
CA ALA A 97 -16.77 -1.55 -4.57
C ALA A 97 -17.10 -2.91 -3.94
N HIS A 98 -18.37 -3.33 -3.97
CA HIS A 98 -18.79 -4.64 -3.45
C HIS A 98 -18.05 -5.83 -4.11
N PHE A 99 -17.80 -5.78 -5.42
CA PHE A 99 -16.99 -6.81 -6.08
C PHE A 99 -15.51 -6.73 -5.66
N SER A 100 -15.01 -5.53 -5.41
CA SER A 100 -13.65 -5.31 -4.88
C SER A 100 -13.50 -5.91 -3.48
N ASP A 101 -14.48 -5.68 -2.61
CA ASP A 101 -14.53 -6.26 -1.26
C ASP A 101 -14.61 -7.78 -1.33
N PHE A 102 -15.43 -8.33 -2.25
CA PHE A 102 -15.52 -9.77 -2.48
C PHE A 102 -14.16 -10.37 -2.88
N VAL A 103 -13.47 -9.75 -3.84
CA VAL A 103 -12.15 -10.20 -4.31
C VAL A 103 -11.12 -10.14 -3.18
N ASN A 104 -11.07 -9.03 -2.46
CA ASN A 104 -10.16 -8.85 -1.31
C ASN A 104 -10.45 -9.87 -0.20
N ALA A 105 -11.72 -10.09 0.14
CA ALA A 105 -12.14 -11.05 1.14
C ALA A 105 -11.71 -12.49 0.77
N VAL A 106 -11.87 -12.88 -0.49
CA VAL A 106 -11.42 -14.19 -0.98
C VAL A 106 -9.90 -14.30 -0.87
N LEU A 107 -9.12 -13.32 -1.33
CA LEU A 107 -7.66 -13.34 -1.25
C LEU A 107 -7.17 -13.41 0.21
N MET A 108 -7.75 -12.60 1.09
CA MET A 108 -7.44 -12.60 2.52
C MET A 108 -7.80 -13.91 3.19
N SER A 109 -8.90 -14.56 2.79
CA SER A 109 -9.28 -15.88 3.32
C SER A 109 -8.21 -16.95 3.06
N LEU A 110 -7.52 -16.90 1.91
CA LEU A 110 -6.45 -17.83 1.57
C LEU A 110 -5.21 -17.62 2.45
N GLN A 111 -4.91 -16.37 2.82
CA GLN A 111 -3.83 -16.02 3.76
C GLN A 111 -4.20 -16.41 5.19
N PHE A 112 -5.44 -16.16 5.61
CA PHE A 112 -5.91 -16.55 6.93
C PHE A 112 -5.97 -18.08 7.08
N ALA A 113 -6.38 -18.82 6.03
CA ALA A 113 -6.34 -20.26 6.05
C ALA A 113 -4.92 -20.79 6.28
N ARG A 114 -3.91 -20.15 5.69
CA ARG A 114 -2.50 -20.43 5.97
C ARG A 114 -2.16 -20.18 7.44
N SER A 115 -2.55 -19.04 8.02
CA SER A 115 -2.22 -18.70 9.41
C SER A 115 -2.88 -19.68 10.40
N ALA A 116 -4.11 -20.11 10.11
CA ALA A 116 -4.88 -21.06 10.89
C ALA A 116 -4.56 -22.54 10.60
N ASN A 117 -3.59 -22.82 9.72
CA ASN A 117 -3.24 -24.17 9.27
C ASN A 117 -4.44 -24.96 8.70
N ILE A 118 -5.35 -24.26 8.01
CA ILE A 118 -6.47 -24.82 7.25
C ILE A 118 -5.99 -25.06 5.82
N THR A 119 -6.15 -26.28 5.34
CA THR A 119 -5.70 -26.75 4.01
C THR A 119 -6.86 -27.01 3.07
N GLN A 120 -6.56 -27.37 1.82
CA GLN A 120 -7.57 -27.82 0.85
C GLN A 120 -8.46 -28.96 1.42
N GLU A 121 -7.86 -29.91 2.15
CA GLU A 121 -8.55 -31.07 2.73
C GLU A 121 -9.42 -30.72 3.96
N THR A 122 -9.10 -29.62 4.64
CA THR A 122 -9.77 -29.21 5.89
C THR A 122 -10.53 -27.90 5.73
N ALA A 123 -10.87 -27.55 4.49
CA ALA A 123 -11.52 -26.30 4.11
C ALA A 123 -12.87 -26.08 4.82
N ASP A 124 -13.56 -27.15 5.20
CA ASP A 124 -14.81 -27.15 5.97
C ASP A 124 -14.66 -26.54 7.38
N LYS A 125 -13.44 -26.47 7.91
CA LYS A 125 -13.14 -25.84 9.21
C LYS A 125 -13.07 -24.31 9.14
N PHE A 126 -13.00 -23.73 7.94
CA PHE A 126 -12.96 -22.28 7.79
C PHE A 126 -14.34 -21.68 8.15
N PRO A 127 -14.41 -20.57 8.92
CA PRO A 127 -15.70 -19.98 9.29
C PRO A 127 -16.58 -19.59 8.10
N GLU A 128 -17.89 -19.79 8.22
CA GLU A 128 -18.87 -19.25 7.27
C GLU A 128 -19.09 -17.74 7.51
N THR A 129 -19.60 -17.02 6.51
CA THR A 129 -19.95 -15.58 6.61
C THR A 129 -21.28 -15.27 5.94
N GLU A 130 -22.13 -14.44 6.53
CA GLU A 130 -23.38 -13.99 5.89
C GLU A 130 -23.26 -12.63 5.19
N LEU A 131 -22.06 -12.02 5.19
CA LEU A 131 -21.83 -10.66 4.68
C LEU A 131 -22.14 -10.52 3.18
N PHE A 132 -21.95 -11.58 2.41
CA PHE A 132 -22.22 -11.63 0.97
C PHE A 132 -23.54 -12.34 0.63
N GLY A 133 -24.45 -12.48 1.59
CA GLY A 133 -25.72 -13.18 1.42
C GLY A 133 -25.66 -14.66 1.81
N ASN A 134 -26.81 -15.19 2.23
CA ASN A 134 -26.92 -16.54 2.81
C ASN A 134 -26.54 -17.66 1.83
N GLU A 135 -26.78 -17.45 0.54
CA GLU A 135 -26.41 -18.37 -0.54
C GLU A 135 -24.87 -18.50 -0.71
N HIS A 136 -24.12 -17.49 -0.25
CA HIS A 136 -22.67 -17.40 -0.35
C HIS A 136 -21.95 -17.74 0.96
N ARG A 137 -22.65 -18.26 1.98
CA ARG A 137 -22.07 -18.47 3.32
C ARG A 137 -20.80 -19.31 3.39
N ALA A 138 -20.67 -20.27 2.49
CA ALA A 138 -19.53 -21.16 2.38
C ALA A 138 -18.50 -20.71 1.33
N MET A 139 -18.53 -19.45 0.87
CA MET A 139 -17.66 -18.98 -0.23
C MET A 139 -16.16 -19.16 0.05
N PHE A 140 -15.70 -18.88 1.27
CA PHE A 140 -14.29 -19.05 1.63
C PHE A 140 -13.89 -20.51 1.71
N GLN A 141 -14.74 -21.35 2.33
CA GLN A 141 -14.55 -22.80 2.36
C GLN A 141 -14.44 -23.36 0.94
N ARG A 142 -15.34 -22.95 0.03
CA ARG A 142 -15.32 -23.35 -1.39
C ARG A 142 -14.05 -22.88 -2.09
N ALA A 143 -13.62 -21.64 -1.89
CA ALA A 143 -12.37 -21.13 -2.48
C ALA A 143 -11.17 -21.98 -2.04
N ILE A 144 -11.02 -22.19 -0.72
CA ILE A 144 -9.93 -23.00 -0.15
C ILE A 144 -10.02 -24.46 -0.63
N GLN A 145 -11.22 -25.03 -0.72
CA GLN A 145 -11.42 -26.39 -1.22
C GLN A 145 -11.00 -26.54 -2.69
N VAL A 146 -11.13 -25.49 -3.51
CA VAL A 146 -10.75 -25.54 -4.94
C VAL A 146 -9.24 -25.33 -5.12
N VAL A 147 -8.64 -24.34 -4.45
CA VAL A 147 -7.25 -23.95 -4.74
C VAL A 147 -6.23 -24.27 -3.65
N GLY A 148 -6.67 -24.58 -2.43
CA GLY A 148 -5.85 -24.67 -1.22
C GLY A 148 -5.61 -23.30 -0.57
N ASN A 149 -4.95 -23.28 0.59
CA ASN A 149 -4.50 -22.03 1.20
C ASN A 149 -3.36 -21.37 0.41
N PHE A 150 -2.94 -20.17 0.83
CA PHE A 150 -1.90 -19.42 0.13
C PHE A 150 -0.57 -20.20 -0.01
N ASN A 151 -0.18 -20.95 1.02
CA ASN A 151 1.02 -21.78 0.96
C ASN A 151 0.87 -22.89 -0.09
N GLU A 152 -0.24 -23.62 -0.10
CA GLU A 152 -0.49 -24.70 -1.08
C GLU A 152 -0.45 -24.19 -2.52
N ILE A 153 -1.04 -23.01 -2.79
CA ILE A 153 -0.99 -22.35 -4.09
C ILE A 153 0.46 -22.04 -4.48
N ARG A 154 1.23 -21.44 -3.57
CA ARG A 154 2.66 -21.15 -3.77
C ARG A 154 3.44 -22.43 -4.04
N PHE A 155 3.22 -23.48 -3.24
CA PHE A 155 3.90 -24.77 -3.34
C PHE A 155 3.67 -25.46 -4.69
N ARG A 156 2.44 -25.39 -5.21
CA ARG A 156 2.07 -25.98 -6.50
C ARG A 156 2.59 -25.19 -7.70
N SER A 157 2.65 -23.87 -7.58
CA SER A 157 2.88 -22.97 -8.73
C SER A 157 4.36 -22.57 -8.90
N LEU A 158 5.15 -22.60 -7.82
CA LEU A 158 6.57 -22.23 -7.83
C LEU A 158 7.48 -23.46 -7.62
N SER A 159 8.73 -23.40 -8.12
CA SER A 159 9.66 -24.54 -7.99
C SER A 159 10.12 -24.76 -6.54
N GLN A 160 10.47 -26.01 -6.17
CA GLN A 160 10.92 -26.37 -4.81
C GLN A 160 12.08 -25.52 -4.27
N SER A 161 12.96 -25.03 -5.15
CA SER A 161 14.05 -24.12 -4.79
C SER A 161 13.60 -22.73 -4.33
N LEU A 162 12.36 -22.32 -4.64
CA LEU A 162 11.74 -21.05 -4.26
C LEU A 162 10.91 -21.14 -2.96
N HIS A 163 10.71 -22.36 -2.46
CA HIS A 163 10.00 -22.64 -1.22
C HIS A 163 10.89 -22.48 0.02
N ALA A 164 12.21 -22.46 -0.18
CA ALA A 164 13.19 -22.42 0.90
C ALA A 164 13.48 -21.02 1.45
N THR A 165 12.93 -19.95 0.87
CA THR A 165 13.06 -18.60 1.40
C THR A 165 11.91 -18.28 2.35
N SER A 166 12.00 -18.84 3.57
CA SER A 166 11.33 -18.30 4.75
C SER A 166 12.12 -17.09 5.24
N GLY A 167 11.46 -15.94 5.43
CA GLY A 167 12.10 -14.66 5.74
C GLY A 167 12.00 -13.68 4.56
N GLY A 168 10.96 -12.85 4.56
CA GLY A 168 10.80 -11.76 3.60
C GLY A 168 9.45 -11.02 3.73
N ILE A 169 9.19 -10.06 2.85
CA ILE A 169 7.94 -9.24 2.80
C ILE A 169 6.66 -10.10 2.71
N SER A 170 6.77 -11.36 2.24
CA SER A 170 5.63 -12.29 2.12
C SER A 170 5.29 -13.09 3.39
N ASP A 171 6.00 -12.85 4.49
CA ASP A 171 5.66 -13.44 5.79
C ASP A 171 4.45 -12.74 6.41
N LEU A 172 3.62 -13.51 7.13
CA LEU A 172 2.48 -12.96 7.83
C LEU A 172 2.97 -12.03 8.94
N ASN A 173 2.47 -10.79 8.96
CA ASN A 173 2.66 -9.91 10.09
C ASN A 173 1.92 -10.50 11.30
N ASN A 174 2.67 -11.00 12.26
CA ASN A 174 2.15 -11.62 13.49
C ASN A 174 2.04 -10.61 14.66
N GLY A 175 1.97 -9.32 14.36
CA GLY A 175 1.91 -8.23 15.34
C GLY A 175 3.23 -7.93 16.05
N SER A 176 4.29 -8.74 15.87
CA SER A 176 5.56 -8.54 16.58
C SER A 176 6.51 -7.53 15.92
N THR A 177 6.19 -7.06 14.71
CA THR A 177 7.13 -6.23 13.92
C THR A 177 6.52 -4.96 13.33
N GLY A 178 5.19 -4.88 13.15
CA GLY A 178 4.52 -3.66 12.65
C GLY A 178 5.11 -3.11 11.35
N LEU A 179 5.52 -3.98 10.42
CA LEU A 179 6.21 -3.56 9.20
C LEU A 179 5.25 -2.79 8.27
N LEU A 180 5.56 -1.53 8.02
CA LEU A 180 4.97 -0.72 6.96
C LEU A 180 5.96 -0.64 5.79
N TYR A 181 5.48 -0.92 4.58
CA TYR A 181 6.27 -0.82 3.36
C TYR A 181 5.61 0.20 2.43
N PRO A 182 6.35 1.19 1.90
CA PRO A 182 5.79 2.10 0.91
C PRO A 182 5.61 1.35 -0.41
N PHE A 183 4.45 1.51 -1.03
CA PHE A 183 4.26 1.07 -2.41
C PHE A 183 4.91 2.04 -3.38
N THR A 184 5.26 1.54 -4.57
CA THR A 184 5.81 2.37 -5.63
C THR A 184 4.78 3.41 -6.04
N LEU A 185 5.17 4.69 -6.07
CA LEU A 185 4.27 5.78 -6.49
C LEU A 185 3.81 5.64 -7.96
N GLY A 186 4.53 4.89 -8.79
CA GLY A 186 4.21 4.76 -10.23
C GLY A 186 4.49 6.05 -11.01
N ALA A 187 3.93 6.16 -12.22
CA ALA A 187 4.13 7.29 -13.14
C ALA A 187 3.32 8.54 -12.74
N ILE A 188 3.65 9.12 -11.57
CA ILE A 188 2.95 10.26 -10.97
C ILE A 188 3.12 11.59 -11.70
N ASP A 189 4.10 11.72 -12.58
CA ASP A 189 4.41 12.90 -13.38
C ASP A 189 3.65 12.94 -14.71
N THR A 190 2.82 11.92 -14.98
CA THR A 190 1.93 11.94 -16.14
C THR A 190 0.80 12.94 -15.88
N ASP A 191 0.81 14.06 -16.62
CA ASP A 191 -0.23 15.07 -16.56
C ASP A 191 -1.54 14.53 -17.17
N CYS A 192 -2.39 13.98 -16.32
CA CYS A 192 -3.74 13.54 -16.66
C CYS A 192 -4.65 14.76 -16.77
N LYS A 193 -4.45 15.59 -17.81
CA LYS A 193 -5.22 16.83 -18.06
C LYS A 193 -6.74 16.61 -18.12
N ASP A 194 -7.18 15.37 -18.29
CA ASP A 194 -8.58 14.94 -18.39
C ASP A 194 -9.11 14.20 -17.15
N HIS A 195 -8.42 14.25 -16.00
CA HIS A 195 -8.89 13.66 -14.74
C HIS A 195 -9.39 14.76 -13.77
N PRO A 196 -10.66 15.20 -13.86
CA PRO A 196 -11.19 16.17 -12.91
C PRO A 196 -11.21 15.58 -11.50
N LEU A 197 -11.10 16.44 -10.48
CA LEU A 197 -11.32 16.02 -9.09
C LEU A 197 -12.74 15.43 -8.96
N SER A 198 -12.88 14.41 -8.12
CA SER A 198 -14.18 13.83 -7.82
C SER A 198 -15.10 14.79 -7.07
N ASP A 199 -16.39 14.50 -7.06
CA ASP A 199 -17.41 15.34 -6.42
C ASP A 199 -17.13 15.58 -4.93
N THR A 200 -16.64 14.56 -4.20
CA THR A 200 -16.27 14.71 -2.78
C THR A 200 -15.12 15.68 -2.64
N MET A 201 -14.06 15.52 -3.44
CA MET A 201 -12.90 16.41 -3.40
C MET A 201 -13.26 17.85 -3.79
N LEU A 202 -14.15 18.03 -4.77
CA LEU A 202 -14.66 19.35 -5.16
C LEU A 202 -15.49 19.99 -4.04
N ALA A 203 -16.36 19.24 -3.38
CA ALA A 203 -17.16 19.72 -2.25
C ALA A 203 -16.28 20.14 -1.07
N ILE A 204 -15.26 19.34 -0.75
CA ILE A 204 -14.27 19.64 0.31
C ILE A 204 -13.44 20.87 -0.05
N LYS A 205 -12.96 20.98 -1.30
CA LYS A 205 -12.24 22.17 -1.77
C LYS A 205 -13.11 23.43 -1.71
N ALA A 206 -14.41 23.31 -1.97
CA ALA A 206 -15.38 24.41 -1.89
C ALA A 206 -15.74 24.80 -0.44
N SER A 207 -15.83 23.84 0.47
CA SER A 207 -16.06 24.10 1.91
C SER A 207 -14.84 24.75 2.57
N GLY A 208 -13.64 24.45 2.05
CA GLY A 208 -12.37 24.95 2.58
C GLY A 208 -11.96 24.32 3.91
N THR A 209 -12.61 23.23 4.33
CA THR A 209 -12.22 22.43 5.50
C THR A 209 -12.61 20.95 5.35
N ILE A 210 -11.73 20.06 5.80
CA ILE A 210 -12.02 18.62 5.90
C ILE A 210 -12.61 18.37 7.28
N ARG A 211 -13.75 17.69 7.36
CA ARG A 211 -14.33 17.23 8.63
C ARG A 211 -13.78 15.85 8.95
N CYS A 212 -12.79 15.81 9.83
CA CYS A 212 -12.12 14.58 10.22
C CYS A 212 -12.61 14.11 11.59
N GLY A 213 -13.20 12.92 11.65
CA GLY A 213 -13.60 12.27 12.89
C GLY A 213 -12.39 11.73 13.65
N ILE A 214 -12.30 12.02 14.94
CA ILE A 214 -11.23 11.55 15.83
C ILE A 214 -11.80 10.92 17.11
N VAL A 215 -11.14 9.88 17.60
CA VAL A 215 -11.56 9.12 18.79
C VAL A 215 -10.75 9.56 20.01
N LEU A 216 -11.38 10.34 20.91
CA LEU A 216 -10.73 10.83 22.13
C LEU A 216 -10.26 9.71 23.08
N ASN A 217 -9.35 10.08 23.99
CA ASN A 217 -8.86 9.27 25.09
C ASN A 217 -8.08 8.02 24.63
N ARG A 218 -7.34 8.15 23.53
CA ARG A 218 -6.43 7.12 23.03
C ARG A 218 -5.00 7.69 23.06
N PRO A 219 -4.24 7.51 24.17
CA PRO A 219 -2.89 8.07 24.32
C PRO A 219 -1.98 7.78 23.12
N GLY A 220 -1.35 8.82 22.59
CA GLY A 220 -0.51 8.77 21.39
C GLY A 220 -1.26 8.84 20.06
N PHE A 221 -2.60 8.70 20.06
CA PHE A 221 -3.42 8.82 18.86
C PHE A 221 -4.30 10.06 18.91
N VAL A 222 -4.99 10.27 20.05
CA VAL A 222 -5.73 11.49 20.35
C VAL A 222 -5.71 11.76 21.85
N SER A 223 -5.03 12.84 22.23
CA SER A 223 -4.96 13.38 23.58
C SER A 223 -5.50 14.81 23.59
N SER A 224 -6.33 15.13 24.59
CA SER A 224 -6.72 16.52 24.84
C SER A 224 -5.59 17.28 25.51
N THR A 225 -5.24 18.44 24.96
CA THR A 225 -4.29 19.38 25.55
C THR A 225 -5.02 20.63 26.03
N GLY A 226 -4.37 21.47 26.83
CA GLY A 226 -4.97 22.71 27.35
C GLY A 226 -5.40 23.73 26.29
N GLY A 227 -5.17 23.47 24.99
CA GLY A 227 -5.56 24.34 23.88
C GLY A 227 -6.05 23.62 22.62
N GLY A 228 -6.33 22.31 22.66
CA GLY A 228 -6.76 21.55 21.49
C GLY A 228 -6.64 20.04 21.67
N VAL A 229 -6.49 19.33 20.56
CA VAL A 229 -6.22 17.88 20.52
C VAL A 229 -4.93 17.64 19.72
N GLU A 230 -4.17 16.62 20.11
CA GLU A 230 -2.94 16.21 19.44
C GLU A 230 -2.86 14.68 19.38
N GLY A 231 -2.01 14.15 18.49
CA GLY A 231 -1.76 12.72 18.36
C GLY A 231 -1.66 12.25 16.92
N MET A 232 -1.33 10.98 16.72
CA MET A 232 -1.14 10.39 15.39
C MET A 232 -2.39 10.49 14.50
N ASP A 233 -3.60 10.27 15.04
CA ASP A 233 -4.85 10.37 14.26
C ASP A 233 -5.10 11.82 13.82
N VAL A 234 -4.78 12.78 14.70
CA VAL A 234 -4.85 14.22 14.39
C VAL A 234 -3.87 14.59 13.28
N ASP A 235 -2.65 14.07 13.33
CA ASP A 235 -1.65 14.32 12.29
C ASP A 235 -2.06 13.75 10.93
N PHE A 236 -2.64 12.56 10.88
CA PHE A 236 -3.13 12.03 9.60
C PHE A 236 -4.30 12.85 9.04
N CYS A 237 -5.22 13.35 9.88
CA CYS A 237 -6.24 14.32 9.45
C CYS A 237 -5.60 15.59 8.86
N GLN A 238 -4.58 16.15 9.52
CA GLN A 238 -3.88 17.35 9.06
C GLN A 238 -3.07 17.10 7.78
N ALA A 239 -2.50 15.90 7.60
CA ALA A 239 -1.77 15.50 6.41
C ALA A 239 -2.67 15.52 5.16
N VAL A 240 -3.87 14.93 5.27
CA VAL A 240 -4.86 14.91 4.20
C VAL A 240 -5.35 16.32 3.90
N ALA A 241 -5.65 17.12 4.93
CA ALA A 241 -6.04 18.51 4.75
C ALA A 241 -4.96 19.33 4.04
N ALA A 242 -3.71 19.23 4.49
CA ALA A 242 -2.55 19.90 3.90
C ALA A 242 -2.32 19.52 2.43
N SER A 243 -2.69 18.30 2.05
CA SER A 243 -2.57 17.79 0.69
C SER A 243 -3.57 18.43 -0.28
N LEU A 244 -4.72 18.91 0.21
CA LEU A 244 -5.74 19.61 -0.59
C LEU A 244 -5.66 21.14 -0.48
N TYR A 245 -5.48 21.67 0.74
CA TYR A 245 -5.32 23.09 1.06
C TYR A 245 -4.81 23.26 2.51
N ARG A 246 -5.27 24.25 3.28
CA ARG A 246 -4.86 24.47 4.68
C ARG A 246 -5.98 24.15 5.68
N GLY A 247 -5.78 23.10 6.50
CA GLY A 247 -6.50 22.88 7.77
C GLY A 247 -7.61 21.82 7.74
N ALA A 248 -7.70 21.05 8.83
CA ALA A 248 -8.79 20.12 9.10
C ALA A 248 -9.66 20.64 10.27
N ASP A 249 -10.97 20.47 10.16
CA ASP A 249 -11.91 20.57 11.28
C ASP A 249 -11.98 19.20 11.97
N LEU A 250 -11.64 19.19 13.26
CA LEU A 250 -11.54 17.95 14.04
C LEU A 250 -12.83 17.73 14.81
N VAL A 251 -13.58 16.71 14.40
CA VAL A 251 -14.85 16.35 15.01
C VAL A 251 -14.62 15.18 15.97
N THR A 252 -14.89 15.40 17.25
CA THR A 252 -14.84 14.32 18.24
C THR A 252 -15.97 13.33 17.99
N ALA A 253 -15.64 12.06 17.78
CA ALA A 253 -16.61 10.97 17.65
C ALA A 253 -16.10 9.71 18.34
N GLY A 254 -16.99 8.91 18.93
CA GLY A 254 -16.65 7.52 19.25
C GLY A 254 -16.47 6.72 17.95
N VAL A 255 -15.81 5.54 17.98
CA VAL A 255 -15.65 4.70 16.77
C VAL A 255 -17.01 4.37 16.15
N THR A 256 -17.96 3.92 16.97
CA THR A 256 -19.33 3.57 16.55
C THR A 256 -20.06 4.76 15.94
N ASP A 257 -20.12 5.88 16.66
CA ASP A 257 -20.77 7.10 16.16
C ASP A 257 -20.04 7.65 14.92
N GLY A 258 -18.72 7.44 14.82
CA GLY A 258 -17.88 7.88 13.72
C GLY A 258 -18.30 7.27 12.39
N TYR A 259 -18.58 5.96 12.34
CA TYR A 259 -19.10 5.34 11.12
C TYR A 259 -20.48 5.87 10.75
N GLN A 260 -21.35 6.15 11.72
CA GLN A 260 -22.67 6.74 11.46
C GLN A 260 -22.56 8.16 10.89
N LEU A 261 -21.67 9.00 11.45
CA LEU A 261 -21.41 10.36 10.97
C LEU A 261 -20.72 10.36 9.59
N LEU A 262 -19.86 9.38 9.33
CA LEU A 262 -19.26 9.18 8.01
C LEU A 262 -20.32 8.75 6.99
N ALA A 263 -21.22 7.83 7.35
CA ALA A 263 -22.33 7.40 6.50
C ALA A 263 -23.33 8.53 6.19
N SER A 264 -23.59 9.43 7.15
CA SER A 264 -24.46 10.60 6.94
C SER A 264 -23.81 11.72 6.14
N GLY A 265 -22.51 11.63 5.88
CA GLY A 265 -21.72 12.70 5.24
C GLY A 265 -21.45 13.88 6.17
N GLU A 266 -21.60 13.72 7.48
CA GLU A 266 -21.17 14.69 8.50
C GLU A 266 -19.65 14.71 8.67
N LEU A 267 -18.99 13.57 8.39
CA LEU A 267 -17.54 13.45 8.27
C LEU A 267 -17.15 13.19 6.82
N ASP A 268 -15.94 13.63 6.47
CA ASP A 268 -15.30 13.31 5.19
C ASP A 268 -14.31 12.14 5.35
N ILE A 269 -13.69 12.02 6.53
CA ILE A 269 -12.76 10.95 6.94
C ILE A 269 -13.01 10.63 8.42
N LEU A 270 -12.87 9.35 8.79
CA LEU A 270 -12.75 8.90 10.18
C LEU A 270 -11.33 8.37 10.43
N ALA A 271 -10.59 8.98 11.36
CA ALA A 271 -9.28 8.50 11.78
C ALA A 271 -9.41 7.50 12.94
N GLY A 272 -8.54 6.49 12.94
CA GLY A 272 -8.52 5.45 13.97
C GLY A 272 -9.55 4.34 13.78
N GLY A 273 -10.14 4.23 12.58
CA GLY A 273 -11.01 3.12 12.18
C GLY A 273 -10.21 1.84 11.93
N THR A 274 -10.84 0.68 12.11
CA THR A 274 -10.21 -0.63 11.92
C THR A 274 -10.69 -1.27 10.62
N TRP A 275 -9.74 -1.73 9.80
CA TRP A 275 -10.08 -2.41 8.54
C TRP A 275 -10.35 -3.89 8.80
N THR A 276 -11.62 -4.19 8.99
CA THR A 276 -12.14 -5.55 9.18
C THR A 276 -13.11 -5.88 8.05
N LEU A 277 -13.33 -7.17 7.80
CA LEU A 277 -14.20 -7.63 6.70
C LEU A 277 -15.63 -7.09 6.84
N ASP A 278 -16.15 -7.02 8.06
CA ASP A 278 -17.47 -6.45 8.34
C ASP A 278 -17.48 -4.93 8.13
N ASN A 279 -16.49 -4.17 8.58
CA ASN A 279 -16.46 -2.72 8.33
C ASN A 279 -16.32 -2.39 6.83
N ASP A 280 -15.59 -3.22 6.08
CA ASP A 280 -15.41 -3.09 4.62
C ASP A 280 -16.71 -3.41 3.88
N VAL A 281 -17.39 -4.52 4.20
CA VAL A 281 -18.57 -4.97 3.44
C VAL A 281 -19.89 -4.42 3.95
N LYS A 282 -20.08 -4.44 5.28
CA LYS A 282 -21.35 -4.14 5.96
C LYS A 282 -21.13 -3.86 7.44
N GLU A 283 -20.71 -2.63 7.74
CA GLU A 283 -20.42 -2.19 9.09
C GLU A 283 -21.68 -2.37 9.97
N PRO A 284 -21.57 -2.95 11.18
CA PRO A 284 -22.74 -3.40 11.95
C PRO A 284 -23.75 -2.32 12.32
N THR A 285 -23.34 -1.06 12.47
CA THR A 285 -24.21 0.01 12.96
C THR A 285 -24.90 0.82 11.86
N THR A 286 -24.33 0.82 10.68
CA THR A 286 -24.83 1.55 9.50
C THR A 286 -25.41 0.62 8.45
N GLY A 287 -24.96 -0.64 8.40
CA GLY A 287 -25.37 -1.63 7.41
C GLY A 287 -24.83 -1.39 6.01
N ILE A 288 -23.81 -0.53 5.85
CA ILE A 288 -23.13 -0.22 4.59
C ILE A 288 -21.62 -0.49 4.72
N GLY A 289 -20.92 -0.58 3.59
CA GLY A 289 -19.46 -0.72 3.56
C GLY A 289 -18.73 0.62 3.61
N PHE A 290 -17.47 0.59 4.05
CA PHE A 290 -16.54 1.73 4.06
C PHE A 290 -15.24 1.37 3.33
N SER A 291 -14.48 2.38 2.90
CA SER A 291 -13.15 2.17 2.32
C SER A 291 -12.07 2.65 3.28
N PHE A 292 -10.91 1.99 3.26
CA PHE A 292 -9.83 2.23 4.21
C PHE A 292 -8.51 2.58 3.50
N SER A 293 -7.75 3.49 4.10
CA SER A 293 -6.33 3.64 3.76
C SER A 293 -5.56 2.36 4.10
N THR A 294 -4.28 2.27 3.72
CA THR A 294 -3.40 1.33 4.40
C THR A 294 -3.44 1.57 5.92
N PRO A 295 -3.38 0.52 6.75
CA PRO A 295 -3.19 0.71 8.18
C PRO A 295 -1.90 1.48 8.40
N TYR A 296 -1.98 2.56 9.18
CA TYR A 296 -0.83 3.35 9.60
C TYR A 296 -0.34 2.94 10.99
N PHE A 297 -1.04 2.05 11.69
CA PHE A 297 -0.60 1.51 12.96
C PHE A 297 -1.12 0.09 13.17
N TYR A 298 -0.31 -0.78 13.78
CA TYR A 298 -0.68 -2.14 14.18
C TYR A 298 -0.38 -2.35 15.68
N GLY A 299 -1.36 -2.81 16.46
CA GLY A 299 -1.12 -3.43 17.78
C GLY A 299 -1.27 -2.52 19.01
N TYR A 300 -2.50 -2.14 19.36
CA TYR A 300 -2.82 -1.45 20.61
C TYR A 300 -3.45 -2.38 21.68
N SER A 301 -4.12 -3.47 21.28
CA SER A 301 -4.81 -4.41 22.18
C SER A 301 -4.77 -5.88 21.70
N ASP A 302 -5.28 -6.79 22.53
CA ASP A 302 -5.43 -8.23 22.22
C ASP A 302 -6.44 -8.50 21.09
N SER A 303 -7.30 -7.53 20.77
CA SER A 303 -8.05 -7.48 19.52
C SER A 303 -7.19 -6.75 18.50
N GLU A 304 -6.69 -7.45 17.49
CA GLU A 304 -5.78 -6.95 16.46
C GLU A 304 -6.17 -5.54 15.93
N ASP A 305 -5.61 -4.49 16.51
CA ASP A 305 -5.90 -3.11 16.10
C ASP A 305 -5.06 -2.76 14.86
N ASN A 306 -5.74 -2.40 13.77
CA ASN A 306 -5.14 -1.96 12.51
C ASN A 306 -5.69 -0.58 12.11
N PHE A 307 -5.21 0.48 12.76
CA PHE A 307 -5.78 1.81 12.57
C PHE A 307 -5.51 2.36 11.16
N CYS A 308 -6.59 2.81 10.53
CA CYS A 308 -6.67 3.35 9.19
C CYS A 308 -7.43 4.68 9.20
N LEU A 309 -7.33 5.40 8.08
CA LEU A 309 -8.32 6.42 7.72
C LEU A 309 -9.46 5.74 6.96
N ALA A 310 -10.69 5.90 7.42
CA ALA A 310 -11.88 5.39 6.76
C ALA A 310 -12.62 6.50 6.00
N THR A 311 -13.19 6.15 4.85
CA THR A 311 -14.02 7.00 3.99
C THR A 311 -15.25 6.22 3.53
N ARG A 312 -16.24 6.90 2.94
CA ARG A 312 -17.35 6.22 2.25
C ARG A 312 -16.84 5.52 0.98
N GLN A 313 -17.48 4.42 0.59
CA GLN A 313 -17.14 3.65 -0.62
C GLN A 313 -17.64 4.30 -1.93
N ASP A 314 -18.35 5.42 -1.86
CA ASP A 314 -19.03 6.03 -3.01
C ASP A 314 -18.11 6.88 -3.91
N ASP A 315 -16.86 7.09 -3.50
CA ASP A 315 -15.89 7.93 -4.21
C ASP A 315 -14.48 7.29 -4.19
N HIS A 316 -14.19 6.53 -5.25
CA HIS A 316 -12.90 5.84 -5.43
C HIS A 316 -11.70 6.80 -5.44
N ASP A 317 -11.85 7.97 -6.04
CA ASP A 317 -10.76 8.94 -6.14
C ASP A 317 -10.47 9.57 -4.78
N TRP A 318 -11.51 9.79 -3.97
CA TRP A 318 -11.35 10.28 -2.61
C TRP A 318 -10.57 9.30 -1.75
N ILE A 319 -10.96 8.02 -1.72
CA ILE A 319 -10.18 7.04 -0.96
C ILE A 319 -8.76 6.88 -1.52
N SER A 320 -8.58 6.88 -2.85
CA SER A 320 -7.25 6.81 -3.47
C SER A 320 -6.36 7.98 -3.02
N PHE A 321 -6.92 9.18 -2.98
CA PHE A 321 -6.22 10.37 -2.48
C PHE A 321 -5.81 10.19 -1.01
N VAL A 322 -6.74 9.83 -0.13
CA VAL A 322 -6.50 9.60 1.31
C VAL A 322 -5.43 8.53 1.51
N TYR A 323 -5.55 7.41 0.80
CA TYR A 323 -4.61 6.30 0.82
C TYR A 323 -3.18 6.75 0.47
N TRP A 324 -3.02 7.49 -0.62
CA TRP A 324 -1.69 7.92 -1.09
C TRP A 324 -1.07 8.99 -0.20
N VAL A 325 -1.86 9.80 0.50
CA VAL A 325 -1.34 10.72 1.52
C VAL A 325 -0.74 9.95 2.71
N VAL A 326 -1.42 8.91 3.19
CA VAL A 326 -0.86 8.03 4.24
C VAL A 326 0.43 7.39 3.75
N MET A 327 0.44 6.85 2.53
CA MET A 327 1.63 6.24 1.94
C MET A 327 2.78 7.23 1.72
N ALA A 328 2.50 8.49 1.44
CA ALA A 328 3.51 9.53 1.28
C ALA A 328 4.34 9.72 2.56
N THR A 329 3.73 9.59 3.74
CA THR A 329 4.45 9.68 5.03
C THR A 329 5.45 8.55 5.22
N ILE A 330 5.09 7.34 4.79
CA ILE A 330 5.94 6.14 4.85
C ILE A 330 7.05 6.24 3.78
N TYR A 331 6.69 6.68 2.57
CA TYR A 331 7.66 6.93 1.50
C TYR A 331 8.71 7.96 1.94
N ALA A 332 8.28 9.06 2.55
CA ALA A 332 9.16 10.12 3.04
C ALA A 332 10.20 9.57 4.03
N GLU A 333 9.76 8.75 5.00
CA GLU A 333 10.68 8.07 5.93
C GLU A 333 11.71 7.21 5.19
N THR A 334 11.29 6.36 4.25
CA THR A 334 12.23 5.47 3.55
C THR A 334 13.25 6.19 2.67
N ASN A 335 13.00 7.45 2.33
CA ASN A 335 13.88 8.29 1.53
C ASN A 335 14.57 9.39 2.35
N ASP A 336 14.52 9.32 3.69
CA ASP A 336 15.10 10.31 4.61
C ASP A 336 14.59 11.74 4.36
N ILE A 337 13.32 11.85 3.98
CA ILE A 337 12.60 13.12 3.78
C ILE A 337 11.76 13.39 5.02
N GLY A 338 12.01 14.51 5.69
CA GLY A 338 11.24 14.98 6.83
C GLY A 338 10.58 16.32 6.57
N SER A 339 9.97 16.88 7.60
CA SER A 339 9.28 18.19 7.54
C SER A 339 10.17 19.31 6.94
N HIS A 340 11.43 19.38 7.38
CA HIS A 340 12.42 20.37 6.93
C HIS A 340 12.93 20.14 5.49
N SER A 341 12.90 18.91 5.00
CA SER A 341 13.35 18.52 3.65
C SER A 341 12.20 18.15 2.72
N SER A 342 10.96 18.52 3.08
CA SER A 342 9.72 18.19 2.36
C SER A 342 9.72 18.57 0.86
N HIS A 343 10.57 19.51 0.44
CA HIS A 343 10.79 19.83 -0.96
C HIS A 343 11.40 18.66 -1.78
N GLY A 344 11.92 17.63 -1.11
CA GLY A 344 12.41 16.39 -1.73
C GLY A 344 11.29 15.42 -2.12
N MET A 345 10.04 15.66 -1.70
CA MET A 345 8.90 14.88 -2.17
C MET A 345 8.65 15.12 -3.66
N PRO A 346 8.32 14.08 -4.44
CA PRO A 346 8.07 14.23 -5.86
C PRO A 346 6.78 15.02 -6.14
N GLU A 347 6.73 15.66 -7.32
CA GLU A 347 5.50 16.30 -7.80
C GLU A 347 4.49 15.23 -8.28
N VAL A 348 3.19 15.48 -8.06
CA VAL A 348 2.09 14.53 -8.35
C VAL A 348 1.07 15.16 -9.31
N LEU A 349 1.09 14.77 -10.57
CA LEU A 349 0.24 15.32 -11.62
C LEU A 349 -1.01 14.47 -11.92
N VAL A 350 -1.09 13.25 -11.37
CA VAL A 350 -2.24 12.33 -11.58
C VAL A 350 -3.55 12.81 -10.95
N PHE A 351 -3.50 13.69 -9.93
CA PHE A 351 -4.68 14.37 -9.36
C PHE A 351 -4.88 15.79 -9.94
N GLY A 352 -4.22 16.09 -11.06
CA GLY A 352 -4.22 17.39 -11.70
C GLY A 352 -3.14 18.34 -11.17
N SER A 353 -2.75 19.30 -12.02
CA SER A 353 -1.64 20.23 -11.75
C SER A 353 -1.80 21.10 -10.50
N ASP A 354 -3.05 21.35 -10.08
CA ASP A 354 -3.36 22.11 -8.86
C ASP A 354 -2.84 21.42 -7.60
N LEU A 355 -2.83 20.09 -7.59
CA LEU A 355 -2.43 19.26 -6.45
C LEU A 355 -1.00 18.73 -6.59
N LYS A 356 -0.19 19.31 -7.50
CA LYS A 356 1.18 18.84 -7.76
C LYS A 356 2.11 18.81 -6.57
N ARG A 357 1.80 19.55 -5.51
CA ARG A 357 2.58 19.59 -4.27
C ARG A 357 1.93 18.83 -3.11
N MET A 358 0.87 18.06 -3.33
CA MET A 358 0.08 17.43 -2.26
C MET A 358 0.95 16.69 -1.23
N PHE A 359 1.91 15.88 -1.69
CA PHE A 359 2.80 15.14 -0.79
C PHE A 359 3.78 16.06 -0.06
N ARG A 360 4.35 17.05 -0.76
CA ARG A 360 5.21 18.04 -0.13
C ARG A 360 4.48 18.80 0.96
N ASP A 361 3.26 19.24 0.70
CA ASP A 361 2.47 20.06 1.63
C ASP A 361 2.02 19.22 2.85
N ALA A 362 1.74 17.93 2.66
CA ALA A 362 1.54 16.97 3.76
C ALA A 362 2.78 16.86 4.65
N ILE A 363 3.94 16.52 4.07
CA ILE A 363 5.18 16.31 4.83
C ILE A 363 5.67 17.61 5.47
N LEU A 364 5.51 18.75 4.80
CA LEU A 364 5.81 20.06 5.39
C LEU A 364 4.98 20.31 6.66
N THR A 365 3.74 19.83 6.70
CA THR A 365 2.81 20.06 7.80
C THR A 365 3.03 19.09 8.96
N VAL A 366 3.19 17.79 8.65
CA VAL A 366 3.17 16.73 9.68
C VAL A 366 4.45 15.90 9.73
N GLY A 367 5.40 16.11 8.82
CA GLY A 367 6.61 15.31 8.73
C GLY A 367 6.40 13.91 8.16
N SER A 368 7.48 13.13 8.16
CA SER A 368 7.50 11.71 7.81
C SER A 368 6.76 10.85 8.83
N TYR A 369 6.48 9.58 8.48
CA TYR A 369 5.91 8.61 9.41
C TYR A 369 6.76 8.49 10.70
N ALA A 370 8.09 8.48 10.58
CA ALA A 370 9.02 8.47 11.71
C ALA A 370 8.83 9.68 12.64
N GLU A 371 8.70 10.88 12.09
CA GLU A 371 8.44 12.09 12.88
C GLU A 371 7.05 12.06 13.54
N ILE A 372 6.02 11.51 12.87
CA ILE A 372 4.66 11.34 13.42
C ILE A 372 4.69 10.32 14.57
N TYR A 373 5.36 9.19 14.36
CA TYR A 373 5.46 8.13 15.37
C TYR A 373 6.25 8.61 16.59
N ALA A 374 7.41 9.23 16.38
CA ALA A 374 8.31 9.66 17.44
C ALA A 374 7.66 10.69 18.39
N ARG A 375 6.92 11.65 17.83
CA ARG A 375 6.30 12.70 18.66
C ARG A 375 5.05 12.22 19.40
N ASN A 376 4.33 11.25 18.86
CA ASN A 376 3.01 10.86 19.40
C ASN A 376 3.00 9.50 20.09
N VAL A 377 3.48 8.45 19.40
CA VAL A 377 3.27 7.06 19.82
C VAL A 377 4.49 6.51 20.56
N GLU A 378 5.71 6.88 20.16
CA GLU A 378 6.95 6.40 20.77
C GLU A 378 7.04 6.56 22.31
N PRO A 379 6.51 7.65 22.92
CA PRO A 379 6.47 7.77 24.38
C PRO A 379 5.67 6.66 25.09
N PHE A 380 4.74 6.01 24.39
CA PHE A 380 3.87 4.95 24.92
C PHE A 380 4.29 3.57 24.41
N ILE A 381 4.67 3.48 23.13
CA ILE A 381 5.04 2.26 22.43
C ILE A 381 6.37 2.50 21.72
N PRO A 382 7.52 2.24 22.38
CA PRO A 382 8.83 2.46 21.80
C PRO A 382 9.00 1.67 20.50
N ARG A 383 9.55 2.31 19.47
CA ARG A 383 9.74 1.66 18.17
C ARG A 383 10.84 0.58 18.31
N GLY A 384 10.53 -0.66 17.93
CA GLY A 384 11.53 -1.72 17.87
C GLY A 384 12.59 -1.45 16.79
N ASN A 385 13.82 -1.92 16.99
CA ASN A 385 14.92 -1.79 16.01
C ASN A 385 14.61 -2.52 14.69
N ARG A 386 13.95 -1.88 13.71
CA ARG A 386 13.93 -2.31 12.29
C ARG A 386 13.73 -1.12 11.35
N ILE A 387 14.82 -0.42 11.04
CA ILE A 387 15.05 0.13 9.69
C ILE A 387 15.96 -0.90 9.02
N GLY A 388 15.35 -1.82 8.27
CA GLY A 388 16.09 -2.72 7.40
C GLY A 388 16.26 -2.05 6.04
N MET A 389 17.32 -1.26 5.86
CA MET A 389 17.98 -1.23 4.56
C MET A 389 18.44 -2.67 4.28
N CYS A 390 17.83 -3.32 3.29
CA CYS A 390 18.28 -4.60 2.76
C CYS A 390 19.47 -4.42 1.83
#